data_AF-A0A076HRA9-F1
#
_entry.id   AF-A0A076HRA9-F1
#
_cell.length_a   1.000
_cell.length_b   1.000
_cell.length_c   1.000
_cell.angle_alpha   90.00
_cell.angle_beta   90.00
_cell.angle_gamma   90.00
#
_symmetry.space_group_name_H-M   'P 1'
#
loop_
_entity.id
_entity.type
_entity.pdbx_description
1 polymer ?
#
loop_
_entity_poly.entity_id
_entity_poly.type
_entity_poly.pdbx_seq_one_letter_code
_entity_poly.pdbx_strand_id
1 'polypeptide(L)' 'MTDPASRPIADDEWENLLRQWRTQPAAQPRPFFYSRVRARLVAEAAAERQLLPAWLRWPSYAVMLGLLLLLSGDGALLR' A
#
# COMPACT_ATOMS: atom_id res chain seq x y z
N MET A 1 -11.57 -52.94 -2.37
CA MET A 1 -12.07 -52.15 -3.52
C MET A 1 -12.42 -50.77 -3.01
N THR A 2 -11.67 -49.75 -3.41
CA THR A 2 -12.03 -48.35 -3.15
C THR A 2 -12.94 -47.89 -4.28
N ASP A 3 -14.18 -47.54 -3.93
CA ASP A 3 -15.21 -47.17 -4.90
C ASP A 3 -14.88 -45.79 -5.52
N PRO A 4 -14.71 -45.67 -6.85
CA PRO A 4 -14.41 -44.39 -7.51
C PRO A 4 -15.59 -43.40 -7.48
N ALA A 5 -16.77 -43.79 -6.98
CA ALA A 5 -17.92 -42.92 -6.79
C ALA A 5 -17.80 -41.96 -5.57
N SER A 6 -16.75 -42.09 -4.75
CA SER A 6 -16.52 -41.25 -3.57
C SER A 6 -15.57 -40.07 -3.82
N ARG A 7 -15.41 -39.61 -5.07
CA ARG A 7 -14.74 -38.33 -5.30
C ARG A 7 -15.71 -37.21 -4.92
N PRO A 8 -15.38 -36.36 -3.93
CA PRO A 8 -16.17 -35.17 -3.69
C PRO A 8 -16.24 -34.38 -4.99
N ILE A 9 -17.45 -33.96 -5.35
CA ILE A 9 -17.65 -33.04 -6.48
C ILE A 9 -16.89 -31.77 -6.11
N ALA A 10 -16.23 -31.09 -7.06
CA ALA A 10 -15.40 -29.93 -6.77
C ALA A 10 -16.12 -28.88 -5.90
N ASP A 11 -17.44 -28.79 -6.03
CA ASP A 11 -18.31 -27.92 -5.23
C ASP A 11 -18.35 -28.30 -3.74
N ASP A 12 -18.29 -29.59 -3.40
CA ASP A 12 -18.23 -30.07 -2.02
C ASP A 12 -16.89 -29.72 -1.35
N GLU A 13 -15.80 -29.70 -2.13
CA GLU A 13 -14.49 -29.28 -1.65
C GLU A 13 -14.48 -27.78 -1.32
N TRP A 14 -15.08 -26.96 -2.19
CA TRP A 14 -15.25 -25.52 -1.95
C TRP A 14 -16.11 -25.24 -0.72
N GLU A 15 -17.25 -25.93 -0.56
CA GLU A 15 -18.13 -25.75 0.59
C GLU A 15 -17.43 -26.18 1.90
N ASN A 16 -16.62 -27.23 1.86
CA ASN A 16 -15.81 -27.66 3.00
C ASN A 16 -14.73 -26.63 3.37
N LEU A 17 -14.06 -26.03 2.39
CA LEU A 17 -13.11 -24.94 2.62
C LEU A 17 -13.80 -23.72 3.22
N LEU A 18 -14.98 -23.35 2.71
CA LEU A 18 -15.75 -22.22 3.23
C LEU A 18 -16.20 -22.45 4.68
N ARG A 19 -16.64 -23.67 5.00
CA ARG A 19 -16.98 -24.07 6.37
C ARG A 19 -15.76 -23.97 7.29
N GLN A 20 -14.61 -24.49 6.88
CA GLN A 20 -13.37 -24.39 7.65
C GLN A 20 -12.97 -22.94 7.93
N TRP A 21 -13.13 -22.05 6.94
CA TRP A 21 -12.88 -20.62 7.13
C TRP A 21 -13.85 -19.97 8.10
N ARG A 22 -15.14 -20.27 8.03
CA ARG A 22 -16.14 -19.74 8.97
C ARG A 22 -15.95 -20.24 10.40
N THR A 23 -15.40 -21.44 10.57
CA THR A 23 -15.06 -21.97 11.90
C THR A 23 -13.81 -21.33 12.52
N GLN A 24 -13.08 -20.51 11.77
CA GLN A 24 -11.94 -19.81 12.35
C GLN A 24 -12.42 -18.77 13.38
N PRO A 25 -11.73 -18.68 14.54
CA PRO A 25 -12.09 -17.72 15.56
C PRO A 25 -11.98 -16.30 15.00
N ALA A 26 -13.00 -15.48 15.28
CA ALA A 26 -13.01 -14.08 14.89
C ALA A 26 -11.72 -13.39 15.36
N ALA A 27 -11.03 -12.75 14.44
CA ALA A 27 -9.81 -12.01 14.77
C ALA A 27 -10.14 -10.94 15.81
N GLN A 28 -9.64 -11.11 17.03
CA GLN A 28 -9.82 -10.09 18.06
C GLN A 28 -9.06 -8.83 17.65
N PRO A 29 -9.69 -7.64 17.73
CA PRO A 29 -8.99 -6.40 17.45
C PRO A 29 -7.84 -6.27 18.45
N ARG A 30 -6.61 -6.34 17.95
CA ARG A 30 -5.43 -6.11 18.78
C ARG A 30 -5.55 -4.71 19.39
N PRO A 31 -5.28 -4.54 20.69
CA PRO A 31 -5.31 -3.22 21.30
C PRO A 31 -4.33 -2.31 20.56
N PHE A 32 -4.71 -1.04 20.39
CA PHE A 32 -3.87 -0.03 19.71
C PHE A 32 -3.60 -0.29 18.21
N PHE A 33 -4.37 -1.16 17.54
CA PHE A 33 -4.24 -1.37 16.10
C PHE A 33 -4.29 -0.05 15.32
N TYR A 34 -5.34 0.74 15.56
CA TYR A 34 -5.54 2.02 14.85
C TYR A 34 -4.45 3.04 15.15
N SER A 35 -3.99 3.13 16.41
CA SER A 35 -2.93 4.08 16.75
C SER A 35 -1.58 3.68 16.12
N ARG A 36 -1.29 2.39 15.98
CA ARG A 36 -0.09 1.91 15.27
C ARG A 36 -0.15 2.19 13.77
N VAL A 37 -1.31 1.96 13.14
CA VAL A 37 -1.53 2.30 11.73
C VAL A 37 -1.36 3.80 11.52
N ARG A 38 -1.99 4.61 12.36
CA ARG A 38 -1.86 6.07 12.32
C ARG A 38 -0.40 6.52 12.49
N ALA A 39 0.33 5.92 13.44
CA ALA A 39 1.73 6.25 13.67
C ALA A 39 2.61 5.94 12.44
N ARG A 40 2.36 4.80 11.75
CA ARG A 40 3.08 4.44 10.53
C ARG A 40 2.79 5.42 9.39
N LEU A 41 1.52 5.74 9.15
CA LEU A 41 1.13 6.70 8.11
C LEU A 41 1.72 8.09 8.34
N VAL A 42 1.75 8.55 9.60
CA VAL A 42 2.38 9.83 9.96
C VAL A 42 3.89 9.77 9.78
N ALA A 43 4.53 8.67 10.15
CA ALA A 43 5.97 8.49 9.99
C ALA A 43 6.39 8.42 8.51
N GLU A 44 5.63 7.70 7.67
CA GLU A 44 5.85 7.64 6.22
C GLU A 44 5.63 9.02 5.57
N ALA A 45 4.56 9.73 5.91
CA ALA A 45 4.33 11.09 5.42
C ALA A 45 5.43 12.07 5.87
N ALA A 46 6.01 11.87 7.06
CA ALA A 46 7.15 12.65 7.53
C ALA A 46 8.45 12.29 6.80
N ALA A 47 8.66 11.00 6.48
CA ALA A 47 9.78 10.52 5.69
C ALA A 47 9.71 11.07 4.25
N GLU A 48 8.53 11.06 3.62
CA GLU A 48 8.33 11.68 2.30
C GLU A 48 8.64 13.18 2.29
N ARG A 49 8.29 13.91 3.37
CA ARG A 49 8.67 15.33 3.52
C ARG A 49 10.18 15.53 3.72
N GLN A 50 10.90 14.54 4.25
CA GLN A 50 12.36 14.59 4.40
C GLN A 50 13.11 14.19 3.13
N LEU A 51 12.45 13.62 2.12
CA LEU A 51 13.06 13.27 0.84
C LEU A 51 13.30 14.48 -0.09
N LEU A 52 12.98 15.71 0.35
CA LEU A 52 13.50 16.88 -0.34
C LEU A 52 15.02 16.94 -0.11
N PRO A 53 15.84 16.79 -1.16
CA PRO A 53 17.29 16.77 -1.02
C PRO A 53 17.72 18.06 -0.31
N ALA A 54 18.56 17.96 0.71
CA ALA A 54 19.05 19.14 1.43
C ALA A 54 19.74 20.17 0.49
N TRP A 55 20.20 19.72 -0.69
CA TRP A 55 20.75 20.55 -1.77
C TRP A 55 19.71 21.44 -2.45
N LEU A 56 18.43 21.04 -2.46
CA LEU A 56 17.32 21.85 -3.02
C LEU A 56 16.89 22.98 -2.07
N ARG A 57 17.39 23.00 -0.83
CA ARG A 57 17.19 24.13 0.10
C ARG A 57 18.02 25.36 -0.28
N TRP A 58 18.93 25.24 -1.24
CA TRP A 58 19.70 26.36 -1.77
C TRP A 58 18.86 27.06 -2.84
N PRO A 59 18.45 28.32 -2.62
CA PRO A 59 17.52 29.02 -3.52
C PRO A 59 18.07 29.14 -4.94
N SER A 60 19.40 29.23 -5.08
CA SER A 60 20.09 29.25 -6.37
C SER A 60 19.85 27.97 -7.19
N TYR A 61 19.82 26.81 -6.54
CA TYR A 61 19.63 25.53 -7.21
C TYR A 61 18.19 25.36 -7.71
N ALA A 62 17.21 25.81 -6.92
CA ALA A 62 15.81 25.83 -7.32
C ALA A 62 15.57 26.77 -8.51
N VAL A 63 16.21 27.94 -8.54
CA VAL A 63 16.14 28.88 -9.66
C VAL A 63 16.75 28.29 -10.93
N MET A 64 17.94 27.68 -10.82
CA MET A 64 18.61 27.05 -11.97
C MET A 64 17.79 25.89 -12.53
N LEU A 65 17.19 25.08 -11.66
CA LEU A 65 16.36 23.95 -12.06
C LEU A 65 15.03 24.41 -12.68
N GLY A 66 14.42 25.47 -12.14
CA GLY A 66 13.24 26.12 -12.74
C GLY A 66 13.52 26.71 -14.13
N LEU A 67 14.69 27.34 -14.31
CA LEU A 67 15.17 27.82 -15.62
C LEU A 67 15.39 26.68 -16.61
N LEU A 68 15.97 25.56 -16.15
CA LEU A 68 16.21 24.39 -16.99
C LEU A 68 14.90 23.76 -17.48
N LEU A 69 13.90 23.64 -16.59
CA LEU A 69 12.57 23.12 -16.93
C LEU A 69 11.82 24.08 -17.87
N LEU A 70 11.89 25.39 -17.61
CA LEU A 70 11.28 26.43 -18.46
C LEU A 70 11.87 26.44 -19.89
N LEU A 71 13.19 26.24 -20.02
CA LEU A 71 13.86 26.12 -21.31
C LEU A 71 13.63 24.76 -21.98
N SER A 72 13.36 23.70 -21.21
CA SER A 72 13.10 22.37 -21.74
C SER A 72 11.75 22.26 -22.46
N GLY A 73 10.91 23.31 -22.41
CA GLY A 73 9.66 23.38 -23.18
C GLY A 73 8.52 22.52 -22.63
N ASP A 74 8.70 21.91 -21.45
CA ASP A 74 7.62 21.17 -20.79
C ASP A 74 6.75 22.17 -20.01
N GLY A 75 5.77 22.73 -20.72
CA GLY A 75 4.80 23.72 -20.23
C GLY A 75 3.82 23.15 -19.21
N ALA A 76 4.32 22.51 -18.15
CA ALA A 76 3.49 21.93 -17.09
C ALA A 76 3.07 22.95 -16.01
N LEU A 77 3.13 24.25 -16.30
CA LEU A 77 2.65 25.29 -15.39
C LEU A 77 1.84 26.33 -16.16
N LEU A 78 0.58 25.97 -16.45
CA LEU A 78 -0.61 26.84 -16.37
C LEU A 78 -1.86 26.04 -16.78
N ARG A 79 -2.32 25.14 -15.90
CA ARG A 79 -3.76 24.96 -15.66
C ARG A 79 -4.03 24.39 -14.28
#